data_AF-A0A251TFY0-F1
#
_entry.id   AF-A0A251TFY0-F1
#
_cell.length_a   1.000
_cell.length_b   1.000
_cell.length_c   1.000
_cell.angle_alpha   90.00
_cell.angle_beta   90.00
_cell.angle_gamma   90.00
#
_symmetry.space_group_name_H-M   'P 1'
#
loop_
_entity.id
_entity.type
_entity.pdbx_description
1 polymer ?
#
loop_
_entity_poly.entity_id
_entity_poly.type
_entity_poly.pdbx_seq_one_letter_code
_entity_poly.pdbx_strand_id
1 'polypeptide(L)'
;MLWLYHLLMFIVKKHDVTAKGDNVPAPFMSFESTVFPPELLREKRSTCHICCWFCFAYTYSSTNMAYCSTNRDIVAIAKTGSGKTLGYLIPAFMLLRHCNNNPQNGPTVVVLAPTRELATQIQDEAIKFGRSIRISCTCLYGGAPKGPQLKELERGADIVVATPGRLNDILEMRKIDFRQVSLLVLDEADRMLDMGFEPQIRKIVNEIPPRRQTLMYTATWPKEVRKIAGDLLVNPVQVNIGNAVELAANKSITQYVEVVPQMEKQRCVEQILRSEERGPKIIIFCSTKKLCDQLTHSISRNLGAAAIHGDKSRGERDFVLNQFRSGKSPILVATDVAARGLDIKDVRFHFYADDMIRQVETHHYCDHLNEDMRQCLIYDWPDADAQLIGLEYILTEEQFLTLPDTKKPRWHSHEYEMKSGVLFLPDVPGPVERKDLEKVAKTYGKTIHFWQVDRGDELPLGLPQVMMALT
;
A
#
# COMPACT_ATOMS: atom_id res chain seq x y z
N MET A 1 29.86 9.49 -30.96
CA MET A 1 29.18 8.44 -30.15
C MET A 1 29.45 8.61 -28.64
N LEU A 2 30.70 8.79 -28.17
CA LEU A 2 31.01 9.03 -26.74
C LEU A 2 30.48 10.36 -26.15
N TRP A 3 30.33 11.41 -26.96
CA TRP A 3 29.84 12.73 -26.52
C TRP A 3 28.33 12.77 -26.23
N LEU A 4 27.52 12.04 -27.00
CA LEU A 4 26.09 11.87 -26.72
C LEU A 4 25.86 11.10 -25.43
N TYR A 5 26.72 10.11 -25.14
CA TYR A 5 26.68 9.32 -23.90
C TYR A 5 26.98 10.17 -22.66
N HIS A 6 27.98 11.06 -22.74
CA HIS A 6 28.31 12.00 -21.67
C HIS A 6 27.22 13.06 -21.45
N LEU A 7 26.61 13.58 -22.53
CA LEU A 7 25.51 14.52 -22.43
C LEU A 7 24.23 13.86 -21.85
N LEU A 8 23.96 12.60 -22.23
CA LEU A 8 22.89 11.79 -21.64
C LEU A 8 23.11 11.60 -20.13
N MET A 9 24.32 11.18 -19.73
CA MET A 9 24.69 11.01 -18.31
C MET A 9 24.59 12.33 -17.52
N PHE A 10 24.90 13.46 -18.14
CA PHE A 10 24.82 14.79 -17.51
C PHE A 10 23.38 15.25 -17.26
N ILE A 11 22.45 14.91 -18.17
CA ILE A 11 21.03 15.27 -18.08
C ILE A 11 20.26 14.31 -17.16
N VAL A 12 20.59 13.02 -17.20
CA VAL A 12 20.15 11.99 -16.22
C VAL A 12 20.48 12.42 -14.79
N LYS A 13 21.63 13.10 -14.60
CA LYS A 13 22.05 13.71 -13.33
C LYS A 13 21.20 14.91 -12.86
N LYS A 14 20.46 15.59 -13.75
CA LYS A 14 19.70 16.81 -13.42
C LYS A 14 18.31 16.50 -12.83
N HIS A 15 17.82 15.26 -12.99
CA HIS A 15 16.48 14.82 -12.55
C HIS A 15 16.48 13.55 -11.69
N ASP A 16 17.64 13.12 -11.18
CA ASP A 16 17.81 11.96 -10.29
C ASP A 16 17.22 10.63 -10.80
N VAL A 17 17.16 10.37 -12.11
CA VAL A 17 16.68 9.07 -12.62
C VAL A 17 17.84 8.20 -13.02
N THR A 18 17.72 6.90 -12.79
CA THR A 18 18.68 5.90 -13.25
C THR A 18 17.94 4.76 -13.92
N ALA A 19 18.49 4.23 -15.01
CA ALA A 19 17.92 3.08 -15.69
C ALA A 19 18.98 1.97 -15.79
N LYS A 20 18.57 0.72 -15.54
CA LYS A 20 19.41 -0.49 -15.58
C LYS A 20 18.72 -1.56 -16.44
N GLY A 21 19.53 -2.30 -17.20
CA GLY A 21 19.07 -3.38 -18.08
C GLY A 21 19.81 -3.36 -19.41
N ASP A 22 19.58 -4.37 -20.25
CA ASP A 22 20.21 -4.45 -21.56
C ASP A 22 19.53 -3.51 -22.57
N ASN A 23 20.28 -2.79 -23.40
CA ASN A 23 19.75 -1.94 -24.47
C ASN A 23 18.66 -0.94 -24.03
N VAL A 24 18.89 -0.24 -22.92
CA VAL A 24 17.94 0.78 -22.43
C VAL A 24 17.79 1.92 -23.46
N PRO A 25 16.56 2.23 -23.92
CA PRO A 25 16.31 3.32 -24.85
C PRO A 25 16.54 4.69 -24.19
N ALA A 26 16.82 5.72 -24.99
CA ALA A 26 17.02 7.07 -24.48
C ALA A 26 15.69 7.71 -23.99
N PRO A 27 15.72 8.53 -22.91
CA PRO A 27 14.56 9.27 -22.43
C PRO A 27 14.01 10.28 -23.45
N PHE A 28 12.70 10.50 -23.45
CA PHE A 28 12.11 11.67 -24.11
C PHE A 28 12.32 12.93 -23.27
N MET A 29 12.71 14.03 -23.92
CA MET A 29 13.04 15.30 -23.26
C MET A 29 11.90 16.32 -23.26
N SER A 30 10.92 16.19 -24.17
CA SER A 30 9.72 17.03 -24.22
C SER A 30 8.51 16.27 -24.76
N PHE A 31 7.29 16.75 -24.50
CA PHE A 31 6.09 16.17 -25.11
C PHE A 31 6.06 16.38 -26.61
N GLU A 32 6.62 17.47 -27.15
CA GLU A 32 6.70 17.65 -28.60
C GLU A 32 7.66 16.66 -29.27
N SER A 33 8.62 16.12 -28.52
CA SER A 33 9.52 15.06 -29.00
C SER A 33 8.87 13.67 -28.99
N THR A 34 7.67 13.53 -28.42
CA THR A 34 6.92 12.28 -28.41
C THR A 34 6.11 12.13 -29.69
N VAL A 35 5.87 10.89 -30.12
CA VAL A 35 5.06 10.62 -31.31
C VAL A 35 3.59 10.40 -30.95
N PHE A 36 3.12 11.11 -29.92
CA PHE A 36 1.75 10.98 -29.47
C PHE A 36 0.78 11.67 -30.43
N PRO A 37 -0.42 11.09 -30.63
CA PRO A 37 -1.46 11.72 -31.41
C PRO A 37 -1.81 13.12 -30.91
N PRO A 38 -2.07 14.08 -31.81
CA PRO A 38 -2.46 15.43 -31.44
C PRO A 38 -3.68 15.48 -30.51
N GLU A 39 -4.57 14.50 -30.60
CA GLU A 39 -5.77 14.37 -29.76
C GLU A 39 -5.43 14.10 -28.29
N LEU A 40 -4.44 13.23 -28.02
CA LEU A 40 -3.93 12.95 -26.67
C LEU A 40 -3.10 14.12 -26.11
N LEU A 41 -2.47 14.90 -27.00
CA LEU A 41 -1.70 16.10 -26.63
C LEU A 41 -2.62 17.30 -26.32
N ARG A 42 -3.80 17.40 -26.94
CA ARG A 42 -4.78 18.49 -26.70
C ARG A 42 -5.37 18.47 -25.29
N GLU A 43 -5.50 17.30 -24.67
CA GLU A 43 -5.96 17.15 -23.28
C GLU A 43 -4.89 17.58 -22.25
N LYS A 44 -3.67 17.94 -22.69
CA LYS A 44 -2.57 18.42 -21.84
C LYS A 44 -2.16 19.84 -22.20
N ARG A 45 -2.77 20.84 -21.54
CA ARG A 45 -2.21 22.21 -21.51
C ARG A 45 -1.82 22.70 -20.12
N SER A 46 -1.90 21.88 -19.06
CA SER A 46 -1.68 22.42 -17.70
C SER A 46 -1.03 21.49 -16.68
N THR A 47 -0.56 20.29 -16.99
CA THR A 47 0.03 19.44 -15.92
C THR A 47 1.07 18.42 -16.42
N CYS A 48 2.26 18.55 -15.84
CA CYS A 48 3.26 17.49 -15.58
C CYS A 48 4.33 17.20 -16.66
N HIS A 49 5.47 17.90 -16.57
CA HIS A 49 6.74 17.60 -17.25
C HIS A 49 7.34 16.22 -16.88
N ILE A 50 6.92 15.60 -15.77
CA ILE A 50 7.46 14.31 -15.28
C ILE A 50 6.89 13.11 -16.05
N CYS A 51 5.70 13.24 -16.65
CA CYS A 51 5.08 12.18 -17.46
C CYS A 51 5.86 11.84 -18.74
N CYS A 52 6.66 12.77 -19.28
CA CYS A 52 7.56 12.48 -20.42
C CYS A 52 8.57 11.38 -20.11
N TRP A 53 8.97 11.25 -18.84
CA TRP A 53 10.04 10.34 -18.40
C TRP A 53 9.53 8.97 -17.94
N PHE A 54 8.23 8.75 -17.85
CA PHE A 54 7.67 7.40 -17.72
C PHE A 54 7.25 6.81 -19.06
N CYS A 55 7.23 7.60 -20.13
CA CYS A 55 7.00 7.13 -21.50
C CYS A 55 8.22 6.40 -22.10
N PHE A 56 9.02 5.73 -21.28
CA PHE A 56 10.30 5.09 -21.65
C PHE A 56 10.17 3.85 -22.55
N ALA A 57 9.00 3.59 -23.14
CA ALA A 57 8.72 2.32 -23.80
C ALA A 57 8.01 2.41 -25.16
N TYR A 58 7.63 3.59 -25.63
CA TYR A 58 6.89 3.71 -26.89
C TYR A 58 7.44 4.86 -27.75
N THR A 59 8.51 4.58 -28.49
CA THR A 59 8.86 5.36 -29.68
C THR A 59 8.22 4.67 -30.88
N TYR A 60 7.24 5.30 -31.52
CA TYR A 60 6.80 4.93 -32.86
C TYR A 60 7.09 6.13 -33.74
N SER A 61 8.21 6.20 -34.46
CA SER A 61 8.43 7.27 -35.44
C SER A 61 8.55 6.72 -36.86
N SER A 62 7.90 7.45 -37.75
CA SER A 62 7.68 7.25 -39.17
C SER A 62 8.95 7.28 -40.00
N THR A 63 9.30 6.17 -40.63
CA THR A 63 9.43 5.96 -42.09
C THR A 63 10.26 4.68 -42.31
N ASN A 64 9.65 3.69 -42.96
CA ASN A 64 10.22 2.39 -43.33
C ASN A 64 10.64 1.44 -42.19
N MET A 65 9.88 0.35 -42.08
CA MET A 65 10.28 -1.01 -41.70
C MET A 65 11.29 -1.18 -40.54
N ALA A 66 10.81 -1.81 -39.47
CA ALA A 66 11.58 -2.52 -38.44
C ALA A 66 12.40 -1.67 -37.46
N TYR A 67 11.76 -1.16 -36.39
CA TYR A 67 12.25 -1.18 -35.00
C TYR A 67 11.10 -0.74 -34.05
N CYS A 68 10.05 -1.57 -33.99
CA CYS A 68 9.06 -1.58 -32.91
C CYS A 68 9.27 -2.86 -32.11
N SER A 69 10.35 -2.94 -31.33
CA SER A 69 10.84 -4.25 -30.86
C SER A 69 11.45 -4.23 -29.47
N THR A 70 10.86 -3.50 -28.53
CA THR A 70 11.03 -3.87 -27.12
C THR A 70 9.70 -3.76 -26.40
N ASN A 71 8.83 -4.76 -26.64
CA ASN A 71 7.74 -5.12 -25.73
C ASN A 71 8.35 -5.68 -24.43
N ARG A 72 9.26 -4.90 -23.84
CA ARG A 72 10.10 -5.25 -22.69
C ARG A 72 9.32 -4.92 -21.44
N ASP A 73 9.48 -5.78 -20.47
CA ASP A 73 8.92 -5.55 -19.16
C ASP A 73 9.66 -4.42 -18.45
N ILE A 74 8.97 -3.74 -17.53
CA ILE A 74 9.52 -2.58 -16.83
C ILE A 74 9.27 -2.72 -15.34
N VAL A 75 10.29 -2.40 -14.55
CA VAL A 75 10.17 -2.08 -13.14
C VAL A 75 10.40 -0.59 -12.98
N ALA A 76 9.42 0.14 -12.49
CA ALA A 76 9.51 1.56 -12.22
C ALA A 76 9.41 1.81 -10.70
N ILE A 77 10.54 2.19 -10.11
CA ILE A 77 10.64 2.56 -8.69
C ILE A 77 10.57 4.07 -8.59
N ALA A 78 9.44 4.56 -8.09
CA ALA A 78 9.18 5.98 -7.94
C ALA A 78 8.15 6.26 -6.84
N LYS A 79 8.32 7.41 -6.16
CA LYS A 79 7.45 7.85 -5.07
C LYS A 79 6.01 8.10 -5.55
N THR A 80 5.05 8.05 -4.64
CA THR A 80 3.66 8.45 -4.91
C THR A 80 3.60 9.91 -5.37
N GLY A 81 2.63 10.24 -6.22
CA GLY A 81 2.50 11.59 -6.80
C GLY A 81 3.47 11.93 -7.93
N SER A 82 4.37 11.02 -8.34
CA SER A 82 5.31 11.26 -9.45
C SER A 82 4.71 11.10 -10.86
N GLY A 83 3.40 10.87 -10.98
CA GLY A 83 2.73 10.68 -12.28
C GLY A 83 2.87 9.28 -12.88
N LYS A 84 3.08 8.24 -12.05
CA LYS A 84 3.16 6.82 -12.48
C LYS A 84 1.98 6.38 -13.34
N THR A 85 0.77 6.81 -12.97
CA THR A 85 -0.49 6.47 -13.63
C THR A 85 -0.48 6.79 -15.13
N LEU A 86 -0.15 8.03 -15.49
CA LEU A 86 -0.02 8.42 -16.89
C LEU A 86 1.17 7.75 -17.60
N GLY A 87 2.17 7.35 -16.83
CA GLY A 87 3.34 6.61 -17.32
C GLY A 87 2.99 5.29 -18.01
N TYR A 88 2.01 4.55 -17.50
CA TYR A 88 1.53 3.31 -18.14
C TYR A 88 0.23 3.49 -18.93
N LEU A 89 -0.62 4.45 -18.59
CA LEU A 89 -1.88 4.69 -19.34
C LEU A 89 -1.62 5.19 -20.76
N ILE A 90 -0.64 6.07 -20.98
CA ILE A 90 -0.33 6.57 -22.33
C ILE A 90 0.15 5.44 -23.25
N PRO A 91 1.13 4.60 -22.84
CA PRO A 91 1.43 3.33 -23.50
C PRO A 91 0.21 2.44 -23.78
N ALA A 92 -0.66 2.26 -22.79
CA ALA A 92 -1.87 1.45 -22.92
C ALA A 92 -2.81 1.99 -24.01
N PHE A 93 -2.99 3.30 -24.08
CA PHE A 93 -3.79 3.97 -25.12
C PHE A 93 -3.20 3.78 -26.51
N MET A 94 -1.87 3.82 -26.61
CA MET A 94 -1.19 3.58 -27.88
C MET A 94 -1.34 2.13 -28.34
N LEU A 95 -1.19 1.18 -27.43
CA LEU A 95 -1.45 -0.23 -27.69
C LEU A 95 -2.88 -0.45 -28.21
N LEU A 96 -3.88 0.08 -27.50
CA LEU A 96 -5.29 -0.04 -27.86
C LEU A 96 -5.61 0.53 -29.25
N ARG A 97 -4.94 1.61 -29.66
CA ARG A 97 -5.13 2.18 -31.01
C ARG A 97 -4.60 1.27 -32.13
N HIS A 98 -3.59 0.45 -31.85
CA HIS A 98 -2.99 -0.43 -32.85
C HIS A 98 -3.56 -1.86 -32.82
N CYS A 99 -4.19 -2.25 -31.71
CA CYS A 99 -4.86 -3.54 -31.56
C CYS A 99 -6.33 -3.44 -32.03
N ASN A 100 -6.73 -4.30 -32.97
CA ASN A 100 -8.15 -4.45 -33.38
C ASN A 100 -8.88 -5.48 -32.48
N ASN A 101 -8.73 -5.32 -31.17
CA ASN A 101 -9.36 -6.17 -30.17
C ASN A 101 -10.82 -5.77 -29.92
N ASN A 102 -11.68 -6.72 -29.54
CA ASN A 102 -13.07 -6.42 -29.20
C ASN A 102 -13.23 -6.37 -27.66
N PRO A 103 -13.56 -5.19 -27.07
CA PRO A 103 -13.73 -5.03 -25.62
C PRO A 103 -14.77 -5.96 -25.00
N GLN A 104 -15.75 -6.44 -25.79
CA GLN A 104 -16.77 -7.38 -25.33
C GLN A 104 -16.23 -8.79 -25.09
N ASN A 105 -15.11 -9.14 -25.71
CA ASN A 105 -14.46 -10.44 -25.51
C ASN A 105 -13.49 -10.43 -24.31
N GLY A 106 -13.39 -9.32 -23.56
CA GLY A 106 -12.43 -9.11 -22.47
C GLY A 106 -11.51 -7.88 -22.65
N PRO A 107 -10.65 -7.58 -21.66
CA PRO A 107 -9.75 -6.44 -21.74
C PRO A 107 -8.48 -6.73 -22.54
N THR A 108 -7.95 -5.68 -23.19
CA THR A 108 -6.58 -5.72 -23.73
C THR A 108 -5.56 -5.32 -22.66
N VAL A 109 -5.98 -4.51 -21.69
CA VAL A 109 -5.13 -3.98 -20.62
C VAL A 109 -5.72 -4.31 -19.25
N VAL A 110 -4.92 -4.90 -18.37
CA VAL A 110 -5.30 -5.15 -16.97
C VAL A 110 -4.37 -4.38 -16.05
N VAL A 111 -4.94 -3.61 -15.13
CA VAL A 111 -4.20 -2.88 -14.09
C VAL A 111 -4.60 -3.41 -12.72
N LEU A 112 -3.65 -3.94 -11.97
CA LEU A 112 -3.84 -4.36 -10.59
C LEU A 112 -3.43 -3.24 -9.64
N ALA A 113 -4.30 -2.95 -8.67
CA ALA A 113 -4.04 -1.97 -7.62
C ALA A 113 -4.40 -2.55 -6.23
N PRO A 114 -3.68 -2.18 -5.15
CA PRO A 114 -3.86 -2.74 -3.80
C PRO A 114 -5.20 -2.39 -3.16
N THR A 115 -5.74 -1.19 -3.42
CA THR A 115 -6.92 -0.68 -2.73
C THR A 115 -8.01 -0.25 -3.69
N ARG A 116 -9.24 -0.19 -3.19
CA ARG A 116 -10.39 0.32 -3.92
C ARG A 116 -10.17 1.76 -4.35
N GLU A 117 -9.64 2.57 -3.46
CA GLU A 117 -9.45 4.01 -3.64
C GLU A 117 -8.48 4.26 -4.80
N LEU A 118 -7.34 3.56 -4.84
CA LEU A 118 -6.38 3.68 -5.92
C LEU A 118 -6.95 3.14 -7.24
N ALA A 119 -7.66 2.01 -7.22
CA ALA A 119 -8.30 1.47 -8.41
C ALA A 119 -9.31 2.44 -9.05
N THR A 120 -10.12 3.12 -8.23
CA THR A 120 -11.06 4.15 -8.72
C THR A 120 -10.32 5.35 -9.30
N GLN A 121 -9.22 5.80 -8.68
CA GLN A 121 -8.42 6.91 -9.21
C GLN A 121 -7.81 6.63 -10.57
N ILE A 122 -7.27 5.42 -10.76
CA ILE A 122 -6.72 4.99 -12.04
C ILE A 122 -7.83 4.93 -13.10
N GLN A 123 -9.03 4.46 -12.75
CA GLN A 123 -10.18 4.48 -13.66
C GLN A 123 -10.55 5.91 -14.06
N ASP A 124 -10.65 6.84 -13.10
CA ASP A 124 -10.99 8.24 -13.38
C ASP A 124 -9.99 8.89 -14.34
N GLU A 125 -8.69 8.65 -14.12
CA GLU A 125 -7.63 9.13 -15.01
C GLU A 125 -7.70 8.44 -16.39
N ALA A 126 -7.95 7.13 -16.44
CA ALA A 126 -8.11 6.40 -17.70
C ALA A 126 -9.29 6.92 -18.53
N ILE A 127 -10.45 7.18 -17.91
CA ILE A 127 -11.63 7.75 -18.57
C ILE A 127 -11.36 9.18 -19.03
N LYS A 128 -10.73 9.99 -18.17
CA LYS A 128 -10.41 11.39 -18.45
C LYS A 128 -9.50 11.53 -19.67
N PHE A 129 -8.40 10.77 -19.72
CA PHE A 129 -7.39 10.86 -20.78
C PHE A 129 -7.66 9.92 -21.97
N GLY A 130 -8.56 8.94 -21.82
CA GLY A 130 -9.00 8.05 -22.90
C GLY A 130 -10.21 8.56 -23.68
N ARG A 131 -10.80 9.69 -23.27
CA ARG A 131 -12.05 10.23 -23.85
C ARG A 131 -11.91 10.56 -25.33
N SER A 132 -10.80 11.21 -25.71
CA SER A 132 -10.50 11.58 -27.09
C SER A 132 -10.40 10.39 -28.06
N ILE A 133 -10.06 9.21 -27.54
CA ILE A 133 -9.87 7.97 -28.31
C ILE A 133 -10.95 6.91 -28.04
N ARG A 134 -12.03 7.28 -27.32
CA ARG A 134 -13.22 6.45 -27.04
C ARG A 134 -12.91 5.13 -26.33
N ILE A 135 -11.94 5.13 -25.42
CA ILE A 135 -11.60 3.95 -24.61
C ILE A 135 -12.65 3.71 -23.52
N SER A 136 -13.00 2.45 -23.33
CA SER A 136 -13.85 1.96 -22.24
C SER A 136 -13.00 1.42 -21.08
N CYS A 137 -13.32 1.82 -19.85
CA CYS A 137 -12.59 1.39 -18.64
C CYS A 137 -13.54 1.00 -17.51
N THR A 138 -13.37 -0.21 -16.97
CA THR A 138 -14.18 -0.74 -15.86
C THR A 138 -13.30 -0.97 -14.63
N CYS A 139 -13.86 -0.70 -13.44
CA CYS A 139 -13.15 -0.89 -12.17
C CYS A 139 -13.78 -1.98 -11.30
N LEU A 140 -12.97 -2.94 -10.86
CA LEU A 140 -13.40 -4.14 -10.15
C LEU A 140 -12.75 -4.21 -8.76
N TYR A 141 -13.52 -3.95 -7.70
CA TYR A 141 -12.99 -3.97 -6.33
C TYR A 141 -13.99 -4.52 -5.30
N GLY A 142 -13.45 -5.01 -4.18
CA GLY A 142 -14.19 -5.55 -3.03
C GLY A 142 -14.99 -4.51 -2.24
N GLY A 143 -15.97 -4.96 -1.44
CA GLY A 143 -16.77 -4.07 -0.59
C GLY A 143 -17.88 -3.28 -1.30
N ALA A 144 -18.07 -3.46 -2.61
CA ALA A 144 -19.23 -3.01 -3.36
C ALA A 144 -19.95 -4.19 -4.06
N PRO A 145 -21.26 -4.09 -4.36
CA PRO A 145 -22.00 -5.15 -5.05
C PRO A 145 -21.36 -5.55 -6.38
N LYS A 146 -21.35 -6.86 -6.70
CA LYS A 146 -20.79 -7.39 -7.96
C LYS A 146 -21.64 -7.01 -9.19
N GLY A 147 -22.96 -6.91 -9.03
CA GLY A 147 -23.91 -6.72 -10.13
C GLY A 147 -23.60 -5.53 -11.06
N PRO A 148 -23.42 -4.30 -10.55
CA PRO A 148 -23.05 -3.15 -11.38
C PRO A 148 -21.71 -3.33 -12.12
N GLN A 149 -20.70 -3.87 -11.43
CA GLN A 149 -19.38 -4.13 -12.03
C GLN A 149 -19.47 -5.17 -13.17
N LEU A 150 -20.27 -6.22 -12.99
CA LEU A 150 -20.52 -7.22 -14.04
C LEU A 150 -21.26 -6.63 -15.24
N LYS A 151 -22.24 -5.75 -15.01
CA LYS A 151 -22.97 -5.07 -16.10
C LYS A 151 -22.06 -4.15 -16.91
N GLU A 152 -21.11 -3.47 -16.26
CA GLU A 152 -20.11 -2.65 -16.97
C GLU A 152 -19.18 -3.52 -17.80
N LEU A 153 -18.71 -4.64 -17.22
CA LEU A 153 -17.87 -5.59 -17.93
C LEU A 153 -18.59 -6.22 -19.14
N GLU A 154 -19.88 -6.57 -19.00
CA GLU A 154 -20.72 -7.12 -20.07
C GLU A 154 -20.95 -6.14 -21.23
N ARG A 155 -20.83 -4.82 -21.00
CA ARG A 155 -20.87 -3.80 -22.08
C ARG A 155 -19.58 -3.81 -22.92
N GLY A 156 -18.50 -4.39 -22.38
CA GLY A 156 -17.16 -4.39 -22.93
C GLY A 156 -16.26 -3.34 -22.29
N ALA A 157 -15.01 -3.72 -22.02
CA ALA A 157 -14.00 -2.88 -21.39
C ALA A 157 -12.63 -3.09 -22.04
N ASP A 158 -12.06 -2.05 -22.63
CA ASP A 158 -10.69 -2.06 -23.18
C ASP A 158 -9.65 -2.22 -22.07
N ILE A 159 -9.89 -1.51 -20.96
CA ILE A 159 -9.07 -1.48 -19.75
C ILE A 159 -9.89 -1.97 -18.57
N VAL A 160 -9.34 -2.92 -17.82
CA VAL A 160 -9.87 -3.34 -16.52
C VAL A 160 -8.89 -2.95 -15.43
N VAL A 161 -9.32 -2.09 -14.51
CA VAL A 161 -8.59 -1.77 -13.28
C VAL A 161 -9.19 -2.58 -12.14
N ALA A 162 -8.40 -3.28 -11.34
CA ALA A 162 -8.97 -4.15 -10.32
C ALA A 162 -8.12 -4.33 -9.07
N THR A 163 -8.78 -4.62 -7.95
CA THR A 163 -8.09 -5.24 -6.80
C THR A 163 -7.99 -6.75 -7.00
N PRO A 164 -6.87 -7.40 -6.61
CA PRO A 164 -6.63 -8.81 -6.92
C PRO A 164 -7.73 -9.77 -6.45
N GLY A 165 -8.29 -9.55 -5.25
CA GLY A 165 -9.38 -10.39 -4.73
C GLY A 165 -10.63 -10.36 -5.60
N ARG A 166 -11.13 -9.17 -5.98
CA ARG A 166 -12.35 -9.05 -6.79
C ARG A 166 -12.15 -9.57 -8.21
N LEU A 167 -10.96 -9.39 -8.79
CA LEU A 167 -10.68 -9.91 -10.13
C LEU A 167 -10.70 -11.44 -10.15
N ASN A 168 -10.10 -12.09 -9.14
CA ASN A 168 -10.15 -13.55 -8.99
C ASN A 168 -11.58 -14.07 -8.84
N ASP A 169 -12.42 -13.42 -8.02
CA ASP A 169 -13.84 -13.79 -7.93
C ASP A 169 -14.53 -13.79 -9.30
N ILE A 170 -14.27 -12.79 -10.13
CA ILE A 170 -14.91 -12.62 -11.45
C ILE A 170 -14.35 -13.61 -12.47
N LEU A 171 -13.06 -13.93 -12.38
CA LEU A 171 -12.41 -14.99 -13.15
C LEU A 171 -13.00 -16.36 -12.82
N GLU A 172 -13.18 -16.68 -11.54
CA GLU A 172 -13.80 -17.93 -11.10
C GLU A 172 -15.24 -18.06 -11.58
N MET A 173 -15.97 -16.94 -11.62
CA MET A 173 -17.32 -16.88 -12.22
C MET A 173 -17.32 -16.99 -13.75
N ARG A 174 -16.15 -17.04 -14.40
CA ARG A 174 -15.97 -17.05 -15.86
C ARG A 174 -16.67 -15.89 -16.56
N LYS A 175 -16.70 -14.73 -15.90
CA LYS A 175 -17.35 -13.50 -16.39
C LYS A 175 -16.38 -12.56 -17.12
N ILE A 176 -15.08 -12.85 -17.06
CA ILE A 176 -14.03 -12.13 -17.77
C ILE A 176 -13.11 -13.14 -18.46
N ASP A 177 -12.54 -12.75 -19.59
CA ASP A 177 -11.61 -13.56 -20.37
C ASP A 177 -10.32 -12.77 -20.64
N PHE A 178 -9.16 -13.41 -20.45
CA PHE A 178 -7.86 -12.78 -20.60
C PHE A 178 -7.14 -13.09 -21.91
N ARG A 179 -7.76 -13.82 -22.84
CA ARG A 179 -7.15 -14.23 -24.12
C ARG A 179 -6.55 -13.08 -24.94
N GLN A 180 -7.09 -11.87 -24.81
CA GLN A 180 -6.63 -10.69 -25.56
C GLN A 180 -5.76 -9.72 -24.74
N VAL A 181 -5.50 -10.03 -23.47
CA VAL A 181 -4.68 -9.19 -22.61
C VAL A 181 -3.25 -9.18 -23.15
N SER A 182 -2.80 -7.98 -23.52
CA SER A 182 -1.49 -7.74 -24.11
C SER A 182 -0.60 -6.87 -23.21
N LEU A 183 -1.20 -6.20 -22.22
CA LEU A 183 -0.52 -5.38 -21.23
C LEU A 183 -1.07 -5.64 -19.82
N LEU A 184 -0.18 -6.03 -18.92
CA LEU A 184 -0.44 -6.16 -17.48
C LEU A 184 0.32 -5.08 -16.72
N VAL A 185 -0.35 -4.38 -15.82
CA VAL A 185 0.26 -3.40 -14.92
C VAL A 185 0.02 -3.80 -13.48
N LEU A 186 1.07 -3.76 -12.66
CA LEU A 186 1.01 -3.88 -11.20
C LEU A 186 1.37 -2.53 -10.60
N ASP A 187 0.40 -1.76 -10.12
CA ASP A 187 0.64 -0.47 -9.46
C ASP A 187 0.65 -0.62 -7.94
N GLU A 188 1.59 0.06 -7.28
CA GLU A 188 1.94 -0.12 -5.86
C GLU A 188 2.19 -1.61 -5.50
N ALA A 189 3.09 -2.26 -6.25
CA ALA A 189 3.37 -3.69 -6.10
C ALA A 189 3.86 -4.08 -4.69
N ASP A 190 4.73 -3.27 -4.08
CA ASP A 190 5.16 -3.41 -2.68
C ASP A 190 3.97 -3.50 -1.73
N ARG A 191 3.04 -2.56 -1.86
CA ARG A 191 1.85 -2.52 -1.01
C ARG A 191 0.93 -3.71 -1.23
N MET A 192 0.82 -4.20 -2.47
CA MET A 192 0.04 -5.42 -2.73
C MET A 192 0.65 -6.64 -2.02
N LEU A 193 1.98 -6.73 -1.92
CA LEU A 193 2.65 -7.80 -1.18
C LEU A 193 2.47 -7.65 0.33
N ASP A 194 2.58 -6.42 0.85
CA ASP A 194 2.34 -6.13 2.28
C ASP A 194 0.92 -6.54 2.71
N MET A 195 -0.05 -6.43 1.79
CA MET A 195 -1.44 -6.85 2.01
C MET A 195 -1.67 -8.36 1.78
N GLY A 196 -0.62 -9.12 1.46
CA GLY A 196 -0.69 -10.56 1.24
C GLY A 196 -1.36 -10.95 -0.07
N PHE A 197 -1.41 -10.08 -1.09
CA PHE A 197 -2.04 -10.39 -2.38
C PHE A 197 -1.17 -11.21 -3.33
N GLU A 198 0.04 -11.62 -2.94
CA GLU A 198 0.94 -12.40 -3.80
C GLU A 198 0.26 -13.64 -4.42
N PRO A 199 -0.44 -14.52 -3.66
CA PRO A 199 -1.11 -15.69 -4.23
C PRO A 199 -2.18 -15.30 -5.26
N GLN A 200 -2.95 -14.26 -4.97
CA GLN A 200 -4.01 -13.75 -5.83
C GLN A 200 -3.45 -13.18 -7.12
N ILE A 201 -2.33 -12.44 -7.05
CA ILE A 201 -1.62 -11.92 -8.23
C ILE A 201 -1.13 -13.08 -9.08
N ARG A 202 -0.46 -14.08 -8.49
CA ARG A 202 0.03 -15.24 -9.24
C ARG A 202 -1.10 -15.99 -9.95
N LYS A 203 -2.23 -16.17 -9.28
CA LYS A 203 -3.42 -16.79 -9.88
C LYS A 203 -3.91 -16.00 -11.10
N ILE A 204 -4.06 -14.68 -10.97
CA ILE A 204 -4.45 -13.80 -12.09
C ILE A 204 -3.45 -13.93 -13.24
N VAL A 205 -2.16 -13.81 -12.95
CA VAL A 205 -1.11 -13.81 -13.97
C VAL A 205 -1.03 -15.13 -14.73
N ASN A 206 -1.29 -16.25 -14.06
CA ASN A 206 -1.32 -17.57 -14.69
C ASN A 206 -2.47 -17.74 -15.70
N GLU A 207 -3.57 -17.00 -15.54
CA GLU A 207 -4.68 -16.98 -16.50
C GLU A 207 -4.41 -16.05 -17.70
N ILE A 208 -3.40 -15.16 -17.60
CA ILE A 208 -3.04 -14.24 -18.68
C ILE A 208 -2.02 -14.90 -19.62
N PRO A 209 -2.18 -14.78 -20.95
CA PRO A 209 -1.20 -15.29 -21.91
C PRO A 209 0.24 -14.83 -21.60
N PRO A 210 1.26 -15.69 -21.82
CA PRO A 210 2.66 -15.34 -21.56
C PRO A 210 3.18 -14.29 -22.55
N ARG A 211 2.58 -14.19 -23.74
CA ARG A 211 2.91 -13.15 -24.74
C ARG A 211 2.20 -11.84 -24.39
N ARG A 212 2.67 -11.19 -23.32
CA ARG A 212 2.21 -9.88 -22.84
C ARG A 212 3.41 -9.01 -22.46
N GLN A 213 3.22 -7.71 -22.37
CA GLN A 213 4.12 -6.82 -21.65
C GLN A 213 3.64 -6.70 -20.20
N THR A 214 4.57 -6.76 -19.25
CA THR A 214 4.28 -6.56 -17.83
C THR A 214 5.03 -5.34 -17.30
N LEU A 215 4.29 -4.39 -16.70
CA LEU A 215 4.84 -3.19 -16.08
C LEU A 215 4.58 -3.25 -14.57
N MET A 216 5.63 -3.13 -13.77
CA MET A 216 5.56 -3.12 -12.31
C MET A 216 5.96 -1.74 -11.80
N TYR A 217 5.08 -1.10 -11.06
CA TYR A 217 5.29 0.21 -10.44
C TYR A 217 5.26 0.07 -8.91
N THR A 218 6.25 0.65 -8.25
CA THR A 218 6.42 0.49 -6.80
C THR A 218 7.16 1.68 -6.19
N ALA A 219 6.96 1.94 -4.90
CA ALA A 219 7.68 2.99 -4.19
C ALA A 219 8.97 2.48 -3.56
N THR A 220 8.99 1.21 -3.16
CA THR A 220 10.10 0.55 -2.47
C THR A 220 10.63 -0.66 -3.26
N TRP A 221 11.84 -1.13 -2.94
CA TRP A 221 12.45 -2.27 -3.64
C TRP A 221 13.05 -3.34 -2.70
N PRO A 222 12.27 -3.86 -1.74
CA PRO A 222 12.73 -4.88 -0.80
C PRO A 222 12.94 -6.25 -1.49
N LYS A 223 13.43 -7.27 -0.75
CA LYS A 223 13.79 -8.57 -1.33
C LYS A 223 12.56 -9.32 -1.87
N GLU A 224 11.42 -9.13 -1.22
CA GLU A 224 10.12 -9.74 -1.50
C GLU A 224 9.57 -9.23 -2.83
N VAL A 225 9.62 -7.92 -3.04
CA VAL A 225 9.23 -7.27 -4.31
C VAL A 225 10.17 -7.69 -5.45
N ARG A 226 11.47 -7.79 -5.19
CA ARG A 226 12.44 -8.31 -6.17
C ARG A 226 12.14 -9.75 -6.58
N LYS A 227 11.70 -10.58 -5.63
CA LYS A 227 11.35 -11.97 -5.90
C LYS A 227 10.13 -12.08 -6.82
N ILE A 228 9.04 -11.38 -6.51
CA ILE A 228 7.86 -11.40 -7.39
C ILE A 228 8.17 -10.78 -8.76
N ALA A 229 9.00 -9.74 -8.81
CA ALA A 229 9.47 -9.14 -10.06
C ALA A 229 10.21 -10.18 -10.92
N GLY A 230 11.11 -10.96 -10.34
CA GLY A 230 11.83 -12.02 -11.04
C GLY A 230 10.92 -13.13 -11.59
N ASP A 231 9.78 -13.38 -10.95
CA ASP A 231 8.83 -14.41 -11.37
C ASP A 231 7.84 -13.93 -12.42
N LEU A 232 7.43 -12.65 -12.36
CA LEU A 232 6.38 -12.10 -13.22
C LEU A 232 6.90 -11.40 -14.48
N LEU A 233 8.15 -10.92 -14.46
CA LEU A 233 8.73 -10.10 -15.52
C LEU A 233 9.80 -10.87 -16.31
N VAL A 234 9.90 -10.60 -17.61
CA VAL A 234 10.89 -11.19 -18.50
C VAL A 234 11.87 -10.13 -19.01
N ASN A 235 13.14 -10.24 -18.60
CA ASN A 235 14.22 -9.29 -18.92
C ASN A 235 13.80 -7.81 -18.74
N PRO A 236 13.39 -7.39 -17.52
CA PRO A 236 12.83 -6.06 -17.34
C PRO A 236 13.89 -4.96 -17.40
N VAL A 237 13.50 -3.78 -17.89
CA VAL A 237 14.24 -2.53 -17.65
C VAL A 237 13.86 -1.99 -16.27
N GLN A 238 14.83 -1.80 -15.39
CA GLN A 238 14.60 -1.16 -14.09
C GLN A 238 14.87 0.34 -14.20
N VAL A 239 13.86 1.15 -13.94
CA VAL A 239 13.93 2.61 -13.87
C VAL A 239 13.73 3.04 -12.42
N ASN A 240 14.70 3.74 -11.86
CA ASN A 240 14.59 4.34 -10.52
C ASN A 240 14.53 5.86 -10.64
N ILE A 241 13.54 6.49 -10.02
CA ILE A 241 13.40 7.94 -9.96
C ILE A 241 13.64 8.39 -8.51
N GLY A 242 14.74 9.12 -8.30
CA GLY A 242 15.27 9.49 -6.99
C GLY A 242 16.34 8.52 -6.49
N ASN A 243 16.98 8.88 -5.36
CA ASN A 243 17.92 7.99 -4.66
C ASN A 243 17.15 6.85 -3.98
N ALA A 244 17.18 5.66 -4.58
CA ALA A 244 16.48 4.46 -4.12
C ALA A 244 17.21 3.64 -3.03
N VAL A 245 18.40 4.06 -2.60
CA VAL A 245 19.27 3.29 -1.70
C VAL A 245 19.10 3.67 -0.22
N GLU A 246 18.54 4.83 0.06
CA GLU A 246 18.18 5.23 1.41
C GLU A 246 16.65 5.38 1.46
N LEU A 247 16.03 4.96 2.57
CA LEU A 247 14.67 5.32 2.96
C LEU A 247 14.61 6.84 3.19
N ALA A 248 14.88 7.62 2.14
CA ALA A 248 14.94 9.05 2.18
C ALA A 248 13.50 9.56 2.12
N ALA A 249 13.01 10.04 3.26
CA ALA A 249 11.79 10.83 3.37
C ALA A 249 11.75 11.88 2.23
N ASN A 250 10.55 12.21 1.76
CA ASN A 250 10.40 13.06 0.59
C ASN A 250 11.08 14.43 0.80
N LYS A 251 12.05 14.78 -0.05
CA LYS A 251 12.79 16.07 0.02
C LYS A 251 11.88 17.28 -0.21
N SER A 252 10.68 17.09 -0.79
CA SER A 252 9.66 18.15 -0.91
C SER A 252 8.87 18.38 0.37
N ILE A 253 9.07 17.54 1.41
CA ILE A 253 8.45 17.69 2.73
C ILE A 253 9.50 18.31 3.65
N THR A 254 9.24 19.52 4.12
CA THR A 254 10.03 20.14 5.17
C THR A 254 9.73 19.43 6.49
N GLN A 255 10.76 18.89 7.13
CA GLN A 255 10.65 18.17 8.39
C GLN A 255 11.23 19.02 9.51
N TYR A 256 10.46 19.19 10.58
CA TYR A 256 10.90 19.86 11.80
C TYR A 256 10.83 18.86 12.95
N VAL A 257 11.85 18.89 13.81
CA VAL A 257 11.90 18.09 15.04
C VAL A 257 12.06 19.07 16.19
N GLU A 258 11.07 19.07 17.08
CA GLU A 258 11.10 19.87 18.30
C GLU A 258 11.20 18.94 19.50
N VAL A 259 12.30 19.05 20.25
CA VAL A 259 12.52 18.24 21.46
C VAL A 259 11.89 18.98 22.63
N VAL A 260 10.77 18.45 23.11
CA VAL A 260 10.00 19.04 24.22
C VAL A 260 9.76 18.00 25.34
N PRO A 261 9.71 18.43 26.61
CA PRO A 261 9.30 17.56 27.71
C PRO A 261 7.89 16.98 27.49
N GLN A 262 7.64 15.75 27.93
CA GLN A 262 6.35 15.06 27.72
C GLN A 262 5.14 15.89 28.20
N MET A 263 5.28 16.58 29.33
CA MET A 263 4.22 17.41 29.92
C MET A 263 3.90 18.66 29.09
N GLU A 264 4.84 19.11 28.25
CA GLU A 264 4.70 20.30 27.42
C GLU A 264 4.26 19.98 25.99
N LYS A 265 4.37 18.71 25.55
CA LYS A 265 3.99 18.26 24.19
C LYS A 265 2.59 18.71 23.79
N GLN A 266 1.59 18.47 24.63
CA GLN A 266 0.21 18.88 24.33
C GLN A 266 0.09 20.40 24.13
N ARG A 267 0.77 21.20 24.96
CA ARG A 267 0.76 22.65 24.85
C ARG A 267 1.50 23.12 23.59
N CYS A 268 2.65 22.53 23.28
CA CYS A 268 3.42 22.80 22.06
C CYS A 268 2.58 22.50 20.81
N VAL A 269 1.91 21.33 20.76
CA VAL A 269 0.97 20.97 19.70
C VAL A 269 -0.12 22.03 19.54
N GLU A 270 -0.76 22.45 20.63
CA GLU A 270 -1.78 23.48 20.56
C GLU A 270 -1.24 24.84 20.10
N GLN A 271 -0.01 25.19 20.46
CA GLN A 271 0.65 26.42 20.01
C GLN A 271 0.93 26.37 18.50
N ILE A 272 1.46 25.26 17.99
CA ILE A 272 1.69 25.03 16.56
C ILE A 272 0.36 25.13 15.80
N LEU A 273 -0.68 24.46 16.28
CA LEU A 273 -2.00 24.50 15.64
C LEU A 273 -2.63 25.90 15.65
N ARG A 274 -2.29 26.76 16.64
CA ARG A 274 -2.77 28.14 16.72
C ARG A 274 -1.95 29.12 15.88
N SER A 275 -0.66 28.85 15.64
CA SER A 275 0.18 29.69 14.78
C SER A 275 -0.14 29.52 13.31
N GLU A 276 -0.79 28.41 12.94
CA GLU A 276 -1.26 28.20 11.58
C GLU A 276 -2.51 29.03 11.26
N GLU A 277 -2.52 29.66 10.07
CA GLU A 277 -3.71 30.36 9.57
C GLU A 277 -4.91 29.40 9.47
N ARG A 278 -6.14 29.90 9.70
CA ARG A 278 -7.36 29.08 9.56
C ARG A 278 -7.52 28.63 8.11
N GLY A 279 -7.50 27.32 7.85
CA GLY A 279 -7.74 26.76 6.51
C GLY A 279 -7.01 25.47 6.11
N PRO A 280 -5.83 25.12 6.65
CA PRO A 280 -5.14 23.89 6.24
C PRO A 280 -5.74 22.65 6.89
N LYS A 281 -5.76 21.55 6.14
CA LYS A 281 -6.01 20.22 6.68
C LYS A 281 -4.75 19.70 7.37
N ILE A 282 -4.89 19.20 8.59
CA ILE A 282 -3.78 18.76 9.45
C ILE A 282 -4.06 17.35 9.96
N ILE A 283 -3.05 16.47 9.93
CA ILE A 283 -3.12 15.13 10.51
C ILE A 283 -2.15 15.02 11.70
N ILE A 284 -2.63 14.47 12.81
CA ILE A 284 -1.89 14.30 14.06
C ILE A 284 -1.80 12.81 14.38
N PHE A 285 -0.59 12.29 14.48
CA PHE A 285 -0.34 10.88 14.80
C PHE A 285 -0.10 10.68 16.29
N CYS A 286 -0.76 9.67 16.84
CA CYS A 286 -0.67 9.29 18.26
C CYS A 286 -0.33 7.80 18.38
N SER A 287 0.52 7.48 19.35
CA SER A 287 0.89 6.11 19.70
C SER A 287 -0.30 5.29 20.23
N THR A 288 -1.22 5.92 20.97
CA THR A 288 -2.35 5.23 21.61
C THR A 288 -3.70 5.82 21.25
N LYS A 289 -4.73 4.97 21.29
CA LYS A 289 -6.15 5.34 21.09
C LYS A 289 -6.62 6.36 22.13
N LYS A 290 -6.20 6.18 23.38
CA LYS A 290 -6.52 7.08 24.49
C LYS A 290 -5.94 8.47 24.28
N LEU A 291 -4.68 8.56 23.86
CA LEU A 291 -4.05 9.83 23.52
C LEU A 291 -4.74 10.51 22.33
N CYS A 292 -5.13 9.71 21.33
CA CYS A 292 -5.90 10.17 20.18
C CYS A 292 -7.20 10.87 20.62
N ASP A 293 -7.98 10.26 21.51
CA ASP A 293 -9.23 10.85 22.04
C ASP A 293 -8.97 12.05 22.96
N GLN A 294 -7.95 11.99 23.83
CA GLN A 294 -7.58 13.08 24.74
C GLN A 294 -7.16 14.35 23.98
N LEU A 295 -6.26 14.22 23.00
CA LEU A 295 -5.83 15.33 22.16
C LEU A 295 -7.00 15.87 21.33
N THR A 296 -7.83 14.99 20.77
CA THR A 296 -9.03 15.42 20.04
C THR A 296 -9.95 16.25 20.91
N HIS A 297 -10.21 15.83 22.15
CA HIS A 297 -11.02 16.60 23.09
C HIS A 297 -10.42 17.97 23.45
N SER A 298 -9.10 18.07 23.60
CA SER A 298 -8.42 19.33 23.89
C SER A 298 -8.50 20.30 22.70
N ILE A 299 -8.21 19.80 21.50
CA ILE A 299 -8.12 20.60 20.27
C ILE A 299 -9.52 20.97 19.74
N SER A 300 -10.48 20.03 19.82
CA SER A 300 -11.82 20.20 19.24
C SER A 300 -12.59 21.38 19.81
N ARG A 301 -12.30 21.81 21.05
CA ARG A 301 -12.97 22.95 21.68
C ARG A 301 -12.73 24.28 20.96
N ASN A 302 -11.59 24.43 20.28
CA ASN A 302 -11.15 25.70 19.71
C ASN A 302 -10.91 25.66 18.20
N LEU A 303 -10.53 24.51 17.65
CA LEU A 303 -10.01 24.40 16.28
C LEU A 303 -10.73 23.37 15.40
N GLY A 304 -11.65 22.58 15.95
CA GLY A 304 -12.39 21.55 15.23
C GLY A 304 -11.51 20.34 14.87
N ALA A 305 -11.56 19.29 15.69
CA ALA A 305 -10.77 18.08 15.50
C ALA A 305 -11.65 16.84 15.58
N ALA A 306 -11.26 15.78 14.88
CA ALA A 306 -11.92 14.48 14.92
C ALA A 306 -10.89 13.35 15.06
N ALA A 307 -11.25 12.28 15.79
CA ALA A 307 -10.38 11.13 16.04
C ALA A 307 -10.70 9.96 15.11
N ILE A 308 -9.68 9.25 14.64
CA ILE A 308 -9.82 7.97 13.94
C ILE A 308 -8.84 6.92 14.49
N HIS A 309 -9.38 5.85 15.07
CA HIS A 309 -8.60 4.75 15.65
C HIS A 309 -9.41 3.46 15.68
N GLY A 310 -8.78 2.37 16.14
CA GLY A 310 -9.33 1.01 16.15
C GLY A 310 -10.71 0.87 16.82
N ASP A 311 -11.00 1.65 17.85
CA ASP A 311 -12.25 1.52 18.61
C ASP A 311 -13.42 2.32 18.00
N LYS A 312 -13.17 3.15 16.98
CA LYS A 312 -14.25 3.80 16.22
C LYS A 312 -14.90 2.78 15.29
N SER A 313 -16.24 2.75 15.29
CA SER A 313 -17.02 1.93 14.37
C SER A 313 -16.80 2.35 12.92
N ARG A 314 -17.11 1.46 11.97
CA ARG A 314 -16.93 1.74 10.53
C ARG A 314 -17.70 2.97 10.07
N GLY A 315 -18.94 3.14 10.54
CA GLY A 315 -19.76 4.31 10.22
C GLY A 315 -19.19 5.62 10.78
N GLU A 316 -18.64 5.59 12.00
CA GLU A 316 -17.96 6.75 12.58
C GLU A 316 -16.69 7.11 11.81
N ARG A 317 -15.90 6.12 11.39
CA ARG A 317 -14.71 6.34 10.57
C ARG A 317 -15.07 7.03 9.25
N ASP A 318 -16.09 6.51 8.54
CA ASP A 318 -16.55 7.09 7.28
C ASP A 318 -17.07 8.53 7.46
N PHE A 319 -17.82 8.77 8.55
CA PHE A 319 -18.30 10.10 8.90
C PHE A 319 -17.15 11.08 9.17
N VAL A 320 -16.19 10.71 10.02
CA VAL A 320 -15.02 11.53 10.38
C VAL A 320 -14.18 11.86 9.14
N LEU A 321 -13.93 10.88 8.28
CA LEU A 321 -13.19 11.10 7.03
C LEU A 321 -13.92 12.05 6.08
N ASN A 322 -15.24 11.98 5.99
CA ASN A 322 -16.03 12.91 5.18
C ASN A 322 -16.01 14.35 5.75
N GLN A 323 -16.07 14.50 7.07
CA GLN A 323 -15.93 15.81 7.75
C GLN A 323 -14.55 16.42 7.48
N PHE A 324 -13.50 15.60 7.54
CA PHE A 324 -12.14 16.03 7.24
C PHE A 324 -11.95 16.40 5.77
N ARG A 325 -12.43 15.57 4.83
CA ARG A 325 -12.36 15.83 3.39
C ARG A 325 -13.09 17.12 2.99
N SER A 326 -14.26 17.36 3.57
CA SER A 326 -15.08 18.56 3.32
C SER A 326 -14.56 19.82 4.03
N GLY A 327 -13.53 19.71 4.88
CA GLY A 327 -12.96 20.82 5.63
C GLY A 327 -13.80 21.28 6.83
N LYS A 328 -14.90 20.58 7.14
CA LYS A 328 -15.73 20.86 8.33
C LYS A 328 -15.00 20.56 9.63
N SER A 329 -14.11 19.57 9.63
CA SER A 329 -13.13 19.33 10.70
C SER A 329 -11.73 19.42 10.09
N PRO A 330 -11.01 20.54 10.23
CA PRO A 330 -9.70 20.72 9.60
C PRO A 330 -8.58 19.88 10.22
N ILE A 331 -8.79 19.28 11.40
CA ILE A 331 -7.79 18.50 12.11
C ILE A 331 -8.26 17.06 12.30
N LEU A 332 -7.43 16.10 11.89
CA LEU A 332 -7.65 14.66 12.08
C LEU A 332 -6.58 14.10 13.01
N VAL A 333 -6.99 13.55 14.15
CA VAL A 333 -6.09 12.83 15.07
C VAL A 333 -6.23 11.34 14.80
N ALA A 334 -5.12 10.65 14.55
CA ALA A 334 -5.11 9.25 14.14
C ALA A 334 -4.05 8.43 14.86
N THR A 335 -4.29 7.12 14.94
CA THR A 335 -3.24 6.12 15.25
C THR A 335 -2.58 5.63 13.97
N ASP A 336 -1.35 5.13 14.05
CA ASP A 336 -0.59 4.64 12.88
C ASP A 336 -1.36 3.59 12.07
N VAL A 337 -2.09 2.72 12.77
CA VAL A 337 -2.91 1.67 12.16
C VAL A 337 -4.10 2.26 11.37
N ALA A 338 -4.66 3.37 11.84
CA ALA A 338 -5.87 3.95 11.26
C ALA A 338 -5.61 4.90 10.08
N ALA A 339 -4.39 5.43 9.93
CA ALA A 339 -4.06 6.37 8.86
C ALA A 339 -3.41 5.73 7.62
N ARG A 340 -2.94 4.48 7.74
CA ARG A 340 -2.32 3.76 6.61
C ARG A 340 -3.32 3.66 5.46
N GLY A 341 -2.97 4.28 4.34
CA GLY A 341 -3.74 4.22 3.11
C GLY A 341 -4.86 5.25 2.94
N LEU A 342 -4.93 6.25 3.81
CA LEU A 342 -5.80 7.40 3.58
C LEU A 342 -5.23 8.29 2.47
N ASP A 343 -5.88 8.30 1.30
CA ASP A 343 -5.60 9.32 0.28
C ASP A 343 -6.45 10.57 0.55
N ILE A 344 -5.79 11.62 1.03
CA ILE A 344 -6.42 12.89 1.35
C ILE A 344 -5.57 14.01 0.75
N LYS A 345 -6.17 14.73 -0.20
CA LYS A 345 -5.54 15.87 -0.87
C LYS A 345 -5.50 17.09 0.04
N ASP A 346 -4.50 17.93 -0.17
CA ASP A 346 -4.33 19.25 0.45
C ASP A 346 -4.08 19.21 1.97
N VAL A 347 -3.43 18.15 2.46
CA VAL A 347 -2.91 18.13 3.84
C VAL A 347 -1.60 18.92 3.88
N ARG A 348 -1.56 19.95 4.73
CA ARG A 348 -0.41 20.86 4.84
C ARG A 348 0.61 20.36 5.87
N PHE A 349 0.14 19.74 6.96
CA PHE A 349 0.99 19.27 8.06
C PHE A 349 0.64 17.87 8.54
N HIS A 350 1.68 17.11 8.85
CA HIS A 350 1.62 15.84 9.55
C HIS A 350 2.62 15.92 10.71
N PHE A 351 2.22 15.58 11.93
CA PHE A 351 3.16 15.51 13.05
C PHE A 351 2.83 14.34 13.99
N TYR A 352 3.86 13.85 14.69
CA TYR A 352 3.74 12.81 15.71
C TYR A 352 3.68 13.46 17.09
N ALA A 353 2.63 13.19 17.85
CA ALA A 353 2.41 13.77 19.17
C ALA A 353 3.16 13.04 20.30
N ASP A 354 3.84 11.93 20.01
CA ASP A 354 4.52 11.09 21.01
C ASP A 354 5.86 10.53 20.53
N ASP A 355 6.60 9.90 21.44
CA ASP A 355 7.93 9.31 21.19
C ASP A 355 7.88 8.12 20.22
N MET A 356 8.71 8.16 19.17
CA MET A 356 8.74 7.15 18.09
C MET A 356 9.50 5.87 18.48
N ILE A 357 10.10 5.79 19.68
CA ILE A 357 10.98 4.69 20.09
C ILE A 357 10.21 3.48 20.70
N ARG A 358 8.90 3.61 20.97
CA ARG A 358 8.15 2.68 21.85
C ARG A 358 7.43 1.52 21.15
N GLN A 359 8.14 0.65 20.44
CA GLN A 359 7.65 -0.71 20.16
C GLN A 359 8.28 -1.68 21.18
N VAL A 360 7.46 -2.36 21.99
CA VAL A 360 7.94 -3.38 22.96
C VAL A 360 8.04 -4.72 22.23
N GLU A 361 9.25 -5.24 22.10
CA GLU A 361 9.51 -6.62 21.71
C GLU A 361 9.26 -7.51 22.94
N THR A 362 8.46 -8.57 22.81
CA THR A 362 8.08 -9.44 23.95
C THR A 362 8.41 -10.89 23.66
N HIS A 363 8.96 -11.59 24.66
CA HIS A 363 9.43 -12.97 24.51
C HIS A 363 8.46 -13.94 25.16
N HIS A 364 7.96 -14.91 24.39
CA HIS A 364 6.99 -15.90 24.83
C HIS A 364 7.68 -17.24 25.09
N TYR A 365 7.62 -17.73 26.33
CA TYR A 365 8.08 -19.06 26.72
C TYR A 365 6.89 -19.97 26.92
N CYS A 366 6.66 -20.88 25.97
CA CYS A 366 5.48 -21.71 25.91
C CYS A 366 5.74 -23.13 26.44
N ASP A 367 4.83 -23.62 27.28
CA ASP A 367 4.76 -25.01 27.71
C ASP A 367 3.48 -25.69 27.20
N HIS A 368 3.59 -26.99 26.93
CA HIS A 368 2.50 -27.79 26.39
C HIS A 368 1.71 -28.44 27.53
N LEU A 369 0.50 -27.95 27.78
CA LEU A 369 -0.37 -28.55 28.80
C LEU A 369 -1.05 -29.82 28.27
N ASN A 370 -1.48 -29.80 27.01
CA ASN A 370 -1.94 -30.97 26.25
C ASN A 370 -1.87 -30.69 24.73
N GLU A 371 -2.41 -31.59 23.91
CA GLU A 371 -2.39 -31.46 22.45
C GLU A 371 -3.12 -30.21 21.94
N ASP A 372 -4.16 -29.77 22.65
CA ASP A 372 -5.06 -28.69 22.23
C ASP A 372 -4.82 -27.34 22.93
N MET A 373 -3.99 -27.33 23.97
CA MET A 373 -3.78 -26.16 24.82
C MET A 373 -2.32 -25.98 25.21
N ARG A 374 -1.82 -24.77 24.97
CA ARG A 374 -0.51 -24.31 25.44
C ARG A 374 -0.69 -23.14 26.40
N GLN A 375 0.28 -22.99 27.30
CA GLN A 375 0.37 -21.84 28.18
C GLN A 375 1.74 -21.19 27.97
N CYS A 376 1.74 -19.89 27.69
CA CYS A 376 2.96 -19.12 27.48
C CYS A 376 3.13 -18.09 28.59
N LEU A 377 4.33 -18.04 29.15
CA LEU A 377 4.77 -16.95 30.00
C LEU A 377 5.43 -15.89 29.11
N ILE A 378 5.00 -14.64 29.25
CA ILE A 378 5.48 -13.53 28.43
C ILE A 378 6.46 -12.72 29.27
N TYR A 379 7.64 -12.44 28.75
CA TYR A 379 8.68 -11.62 29.37
C TYR A 379 8.99 -10.39 28.52
N ASP A 380 9.48 -9.33 29.16
CA ASP A 380 9.86 -8.07 28.50
C ASP A 380 11.22 -8.13 27.77
N TRP A 381 12.08 -9.11 28.08
CA TRP A 381 13.38 -9.33 27.44
C TRP A 381 13.79 -10.83 27.54
N PRO A 382 14.79 -11.34 26.78
CA PRO A 382 15.15 -12.76 26.84
C PRO A 382 16.22 -13.14 27.90
N ASP A 383 16.82 -12.18 28.61
CA ASP A 383 17.91 -12.42 29.57
C ASP A 383 17.44 -12.90 30.95
N ALA A 384 18.37 -13.37 31.80
CA ALA A 384 18.07 -14.00 33.09
C ALA A 384 17.42 -13.07 34.14
N ASP A 385 17.55 -11.76 33.96
CA ASP A 385 16.94 -10.72 34.78
C ASP A 385 15.60 -10.22 34.23
N ALA A 386 15.10 -10.82 33.14
CA ALA A 386 13.84 -10.46 32.53
C ALA A 386 12.66 -10.60 33.49
N GLN A 387 11.71 -9.68 33.38
CA GLN A 387 10.52 -9.67 34.22
C GLN A 387 9.39 -10.38 33.49
N LEU A 388 8.73 -11.31 34.16
CA LEU A 388 7.47 -11.88 33.66
C LEU A 388 6.50 -10.72 33.48
N ILE A 389 5.79 -10.56 32.36
CA ILE A 389 4.85 -9.46 32.06
C ILE A 389 3.45 -9.87 31.68
N GLY A 390 3.25 -11.15 31.41
CA GLY A 390 1.94 -11.67 31.08
C GLY A 390 1.93 -13.17 31.00
N LEU A 391 0.72 -13.68 30.84
CA LEU A 391 0.46 -15.08 30.58
C LEU A 391 -0.55 -15.19 29.46
N GLU A 392 -0.28 -16.08 28.53
CA GLU A 392 -1.16 -16.35 27.40
C GLU A 392 -1.59 -17.81 27.39
N TYR A 393 -2.86 -18.02 27.11
CA TYR A 393 -3.38 -19.33 26.75
C TYR A 393 -3.54 -19.40 25.24
N ILE A 394 -3.05 -20.47 24.64
CA ILE A 394 -3.16 -20.71 23.20
C ILE A 394 -3.97 -21.99 22.98
N LEU A 395 -5.04 -21.89 22.20
CA LEU A 395 -5.91 -23.01 21.84
C LEU A 395 -5.81 -23.35 20.37
N THR A 396 -5.96 -24.64 20.04
CA THR A 396 -6.21 -25.07 18.67
C THR A 396 -7.53 -24.49 18.14
N GLU A 397 -7.62 -24.32 16.82
CA GLU A 397 -8.86 -23.89 16.16
C GLU A 397 -10.05 -24.78 16.54
N GLU A 398 -9.85 -26.10 16.57
CA GLU A 398 -10.87 -27.06 16.98
C GLU A 398 -11.41 -26.74 18.37
N GLN A 399 -10.52 -26.58 19.35
CA GLN A 399 -10.92 -26.29 20.73
C GLN A 399 -11.55 -24.89 20.86
N PHE A 400 -11.06 -23.89 20.12
CA PHE A 400 -11.64 -22.55 20.09
C PHE A 400 -13.08 -22.55 19.58
N LEU A 401 -13.39 -23.32 18.52
CA LEU A 401 -14.72 -23.39 17.94
C LEU A 401 -15.77 -23.95 18.90
N THR A 402 -15.36 -24.83 19.84
CA THR A 402 -16.23 -25.38 20.89
C THR A 402 -16.59 -24.37 21.99
N LEU A 403 -15.91 -23.22 22.07
CA LEU A 403 -16.21 -22.22 23.10
C LEU A 403 -17.59 -21.56 22.88
N PRO A 404 -18.29 -21.16 23.95
CA PRO A 404 -19.49 -20.33 23.82
C PRO A 404 -19.20 -19.03 23.08
N ASP A 405 -20.11 -18.59 22.20
CA ASP A 405 -19.93 -17.37 21.39
C ASP A 405 -19.72 -16.10 22.23
N THR A 406 -20.23 -16.07 23.46
CA THR A 406 -20.01 -14.97 24.41
C THR A 406 -18.56 -14.88 24.90
N LYS A 407 -17.79 -15.97 24.81
CA LYS A 407 -16.39 -16.03 25.24
C LYS A 407 -15.40 -15.82 24.09
N LYS A 408 -15.78 -16.11 22.85
CA LYS A 408 -14.94 -15.97 21.64
C LYS A 408 -14.32 -14.57 21.45
N PRO A 409 -15.01 -13.44 21.74
CA PRO A 409 -14.43 -12.10 21.60
C PRO A 409 -13.23 -11.79 22.50
N ARG A 410 -12.92 -12.67 23.47
CA ARG A 410 -11.76 -12.54 24.37
C ARG A 410 -10.52 -13.25 23.85
N TRP A 411 -10.56 -13.78 22.64
CA TRP A 411 -9.48 -14.52 22.01
C TRP A 411 -9.15 -13.89 20.65
N HIS A 412 -7.87 -13.72 20.36
CA HIS A 412 -7.39 -13.23 19.07
C HIS A 412 -6.86 -14.40 18.23
N SER A 413 -6.85 -14.22 16.92
CA SER A 413 -6.25 -15.21 16.01
C SER A 413 -4.78 -14.86 15.80
N HIS A 414 -3.89 -15.84 15.98
CA HIS A 414 -2.48 -15.69 15.65
C HIS A 414 -2.23 -15.68 14.14
N GLU A 415 -3.22 -16.04 13.30
CA GLU A 415 -3.08 -16.04 11.84
C GLU A 415 -2.63 -14.68 11.30
N TYR A 416 -3.14 -13.60 11.89
CA TYR A 416 -2.82 -12.23 11.49
C TYR A 416 -1.47 -11.76 12.04
N GLU A 417 -1.12 -12.14 13.26
CA GLU A 417 0.15 -11.76 13.92
C GLU A 417 1.35 -12.41 13.25
N MET A 418 1.20 -13.67 12.89
CA MET A 418 2.15 -14.43 12.07
C MET A 418 2.36 -13.83 10.69
N LYS A 419 1.27 -13.42 10.02
CA LYS A 419 1.32 -12.85 8.66
C LYS A 419 1.78 -11.39 8.64
N SER A 420 1.69 -10.68 9.76
CA SER A 420 2.18 -9.30 9.92
C SER A 420 3.63 -9.22 10.40
N GLY A 421 4.30 -10.36 10.61
CA GLY A 421 5.70 -10.43 11.01
C GLY A 421 5.93 -10.17 12.51
N VAL A 422 4.89 -10.29 13.33
CA VAL A 422 4.92 -9.97 14.76
C VAL A 422 5.37 -11.17 15.60
N LEU A 423 5.33 -12.38 15.06
CA LEU A 423 5.68 -13.61 15.76
C LEU A 423 6.68 -14.44 14.94
N PHE A 424 7.90 -14.57 15.46
CA PHE A 424 9.02 -15.27 14.84
C PHE A 424 9.81 -16.05 15.91
N LEU A 425 10.55 -17.09 15.50
CA LEU A 425 11.31 -17.93 16.43
C LEU A 425 12.82 -17.65 16.26
N PRO A 426 13.42 -16.82 17.13
CA PRO A 426 14.84 -16.51 17.03
C PRO A 426 15.70 -17.79 17.14
N ASP A 427 16.78 -17.83 16.37
CA ASP A 427 17.76 -18.92 16.34
C ASP A 427 17.23 -20.31 15.92
N VAL A 428 16.01 -20.38 15.37
CA VAL A 428 15.46 -21.60 14.79
C VAL A 428 15.73 -21.64 13.27
N PRO A 429 16.21 -22.76 12.70
CA PRO A 429 16.39 -22.89 11.26
C PRO A 429 15.08 -22.62 10.50
N GLY A 430 15.11 -21.77 9.47
CA GLY A 430 13.93 -21.32 8.73
C GLY A 430 12.92 -22.40 8.26
N PRO A 431 13.33 -23.62 7.88
CA PRO A 431 12.40 -24.71 7.58
C PRO A 431 11.63 -25.24 8.80
N VAL A 432 12.28 -25.30 9.96
CA VAL A 432 11.69 -25.73 11.23
C VAL A 432 10.79 -24.62 11.77
N GLU A 433 11.29 -23.38 11.73
CA GLU A 433 10.54 -22.18 12.07
C GLU A 433 9.23 -22.14 11.28
N ARG A 434 9.26 -22.21 9.94
CA ARG A 434 8.04 -22.21 9.12
C ARG A 434 7.04 -23.30 9.52
N LYS A 435 7.52 -24.52 9.80
CA LYS A 435 6.65 -25.64 10.14
C LYS A 435 5.94 -25.45 11.47
N ASP A 436 6.62 -24.87 12.46
CA ASP A 436 6.01 -24.61 13.76
C ASP A 436 5.17 -23.33 13.75
N LEU A 437 5.60 -22.31 13.00
CA LEU A 437 4.85 -21.11 12.70
C LEU A 437 3.52 -21.41 11.99
N GLU A 438 3.49 -22.35 11.05
CA GLU A 438 2.26 -22.83 10.39
C GLU A 438 1.27 -23.49 11.37
N LYS A 439 1.77 -24.14 12.42
CA LYS A 439 0.90 -24.70 13.47
C LYS A 439 0.33 -23.60 14.35
N VAL A 440 1.16 -22.63 14.75
CA VAL A 440 0.75 -21.50 15.59
C VAL A 440 -0.22 -20.58 14.86
N ALA A 441 -0.06 -20.37 13.56
CA ALA A 441 -0.97 -19.55 12.75
C ALA A 441 -2.44 -20.02 12.76
N LYS A 442 -2.70 -21.28 13.13
CA LYS A 442 -4.05 -21.87 13.25
C LYS A 442 -4.54 -21.93 14.70
N THR A 443 -3.94 -21.16 15.59
CA THR A 443 -4.29 -21.15 17.01
C THR A 443 -4.86 -19.79 17.42
N TYR A 444 -5.57 -19.80 18.54
CA TYR A 444 -6.19 -18.62 19.12
C TYR A 444 -5.56 -18.32 20.47
N GLY A 445 -5.10 -17.08 20.65
CA GLY A 445 -4.48 -16.59 21.87
C GLY A 445 -5.45 -15.87 22.78
N LYS A 446 -5.27 -16.01 24.08
CA LYS A 446 -5.87 -15.16 25.09
C LYS A 446 -4.82 -14.73 26.09
N THR A 447 -4.41 -13.49 25.95
CA THR A 447 -3.35 -12.87 26.76
C THR A 447 -3.92 -12.18 27.99
N ILE A 448 -3.29 -12.41 29.13
CA ILE A 448 -3.49 -11.69 30.38
C ILE A 448 -2.18 -10.99 30.69
N HIS A 449 -2.13 -9.67 30.52
CA HIS A 449 -0.97 -8.90 30.95
C HIS A 449 -1.07 -8.66 32.45
N PHE A 450 -0.01 -9.00 33.17
CA PHE A 450 0.06 -8.75 34.60
C PHE A 450 0.36 -7.28 34.89
N TRP A 451 1.04 -6.59 33.97
CA TRP A 451 1.40 -5.19 34.09
C TRP A 451 1.49 -4.51 32.73
N GLN A 452 1.25 -3.20 32.71
CA GLN A 452 1.49 -2.37 31.55
C GLN A 452 2.95 -1.93 31.60
N VAL A 453 3.76 -2.37 30.64
CA VAL A 453 5.18 -2.02 30.53
C VAL A 453 5.34 -0.81 29.62
N ASP A 454 4.94 0.36 30.13
CA ASP A 454 4.95 1.60 29.35
C ASP A 454 5.66 2.78 30.06
N ARG A 455 6.32 2.53 31.21
CA ARG A 455 6.90 3.60 32.04
C ARG A 455 8.30 3.42 32.63
N GLY A 456 8.91 2.23 32.58
CA GLY A 456 10.23 2.02 33.22
C GLY A 456 10.20 2.11 34.76
N ASP A 457 9.03 1.87 35.35
CA ASP A 457 8.81 1.83 36.79
C ASP A 457 9.08 0.39 37.33
N GLU A 458 9.42 0.25 38.61
CA GLU A 458 9.56 -1.08 39.25
C GLU A 458 8.21 -1.80 39.33
N LEU A 459 8.15 -3.02 38.80
CA LEU A 459 6.95 -3.86 38.79
C LEU A 459 6.61 -4.39 40.19
N PRO A 460 5.30 -4.62 40.50
CA PRO A 460 4.13 -4.56 39.61
C PRO A 460 3.31 -3.25 39.65
N LEU A 461 2.77 -2.83 38.48
CA LEU A 461 2.11 -1.52 38.25
C LEU A 461 0.57 -1.51 38.29
N GLY A 462 -0.11 -2.63 38.57
CA GLY A 462 -1.57 -2.67 38.63
C GLY A 462 -2.18 -4.07 38.68
N LEU A 463 -3.53 -4.14 38.64
CA LEU A 463 -4.27 -5.41 38.58
C LEU A 463 -4.20 -6.00 37.16
N PRO A 464 -3.88 -7.29 36.99
CA PRO A 464 -3.81 -7.95 35.69
C PRO A 464 -5.06 -7.75 34.82
N GLN A 465 -4.87 -7.52 33.52
CA GLN A 465 -5.95 -7.26 32.56
C GLN A 465 -5.90 -8.22 31.37
N VAL A 466 -7.07 -8.62 30.87
CA VAL A 466 -7.20 -9.43 29.65
C VAL A 466 -7.07 -8.54 28.42
N MET A 467 -6.22 -8.93 27.47
CA MET A 467 -6.11 -8.25 26.17
C MET A 467 -7.38 -8.51 25.35
N MET A 468 -8.06 -7.43 24.93
CA MET A 468 -9.25 -7.51 24.09
C MET A 468 -8.82 -7.69 22.63
N ALA A 469 -9.23 -8.80 22.02
CA ALA A 469 -9.04 -9.06 20.60
C ALA A 469 -10.00 -8.21 19.75
N LEU A 470 -9.50 -7.61 18.67
CA LEU A 470 -10.32 -7.10 17.57
C LEU A 470 -10.13 -8.06 16.39
N THR A 471 -10.93 -9.11 16.33
CA THR A 471 -11.05 -10.01 15.17
C THR A 471 -11.84 -9.38 14.04
#